data_AF-A0A6N8J0K9-F1
#
_entry.id   AF-A0A6N8J0K9-F1
#
_cell.length_a   1.000
_cell.length_b   1.000
_cell.length_c   1.000
_cell.angle_alpha   90.00
_cell.angle_beta   90.00
_cell.angle_gamma   90.00
#
_symmetry.space_group_name_H-M   'P 1'
#
loop_
_entity.id
_entity.type
_entity.pdbx_description
1 polymer ?
#
loop_
_entity_poly.entity_id
_entity_poly.type
_entity_poly.pdbx_seq_one_letter_code
_entity_poly.pdbx_strand_id
1 'polypeptide(L)'
;MPNAAEIVLDVKTPRVASSGTRRERFLDEWAAAYVRAQRDPTLLEVDEHPLRWAVRDLVLPLGMASAEDCWEVVLRILRLTSDSEVLNVLVAGPLAYLIADSGRLFIDRIEAEAWRSPKFRKLLHCVWRCGPADVWARIDAVRELPTTWRTGLPHRDPCRPAAATPGDDCPSPSLRVA
;
A
#
# COMPACT_ATOMS: atom_id res chain seq x y z
N MET A 1 -39.02 -39.60 38.68
CA MET A 1 -37.54 -39.54 38.64
C MET A 1 -37.14 -38.99 37.27
N PRO A 2 -36.91 -37.67 37.12
CA PRO A 2 -36.45 -37.11 35.84
C PRO A 2 -34.92 -37.15 35.75
N ASN A 3 -34.40 -37.54 34.59
CA ASN A 3 -32.97 -37.59 34.30
C ASN A 3 -32.46 -36.18 33.95
N ALA A 4 -31.42 -35.74 34.66
CA ALA A 4 -30.68 -34.52 34.44
C ALA A 4 -29.29 -34.86 33.87
N ALA A 5 -29.02 -34.42 32.65
CA ALA A 5 -27.69 -34.13 32.09
C ALA A 5 -27.91 -33.34 30.79
N GLU A 6 -27.92 -31.99 30.87
CA GLU A 6 -26.80 -31.12 30.47
C GLU A 6 -26.62 -31.06 28.94
N ILE A 7 -27.22 -30.09 28.25
CA ILE A 7 -26.62 -28.76 27.97
C ILE A 7 -25.14 -28.88 27.60
N VAL A 8 -24.86 -29.29 26.36
CA VAL A 8 -23.58 -29.01 25.73
C VAL A 8 -23.77 -27.79 24.85
N LEU A 9 -23.08 -26.73 25.26
CA LEU A 9 -22.98 -25.43 24.63
C LEU A 9 -22.73 -25.56 23.12
N ASP A 10 -23.64 -24.97 22.34
CA ASP A 10 -23.37 -24.48 20.99
C ASP A 10 -22.31 -23.37 21.11
N VAL A 11 -21.04 -23.78 21.26
CA VAL A 11 -19.90 -22.91 20.97
C VAL A 11 -19.93 -22.73 19.46
N LYS A 12 -20.68 -21.72 19.05
CA LYS A 12 -20.60 -21.10 17.75
C LYS A 12 -19.21 -20.51 17.61
N THR A 13 -18.25 -21.37 17.26
CA THR A 13 -16.96 -20.97 16.72
C THR A 13 -17.26 -19.95 15.61
N PRO A 14 -16.62 -18.77 15.60
CA PRO A 14 -16.70 -17.92 14.43
C PRO A 14 -16.08 -18.70 13.27
N ARG A 15 -16.96 -19.31 12.46
CA ARG A 15 -16.64 -19.90 11.17
C ARG A 15 -16.19 -18.71 10.34
N VAL A 16 -14.88 -18.44 10.31
CA VAL A 16 -14.29 -17.49 9.37
C VAL A 16 -14.61 -18.06 8.01
N ALA A 17 -15.64 -17.52 7.38
CA ALA A 17 -16.03 -17.86 6.03
C ALA A 17 -14.87 -17.42 5.14
N SER A 18 -13.96 -18.34 4.83
CA SER A 18 -12.99 -18.18 3.76
C SER A 18 -13.72 -18.30 2.42
N SER A 19 -14.62 -17.35 2.14
CA SER A 19 -15.31 -17.17 0.86
C SER A 19 -14.66 -16.04 0.07
N GLY A 20 -13.33 -15.92 0.13
CA GLY A 20 -12.60 -14.96 -0.69
C GLY A 20 -12.60 -15.43 -2.15
N THR A 21 -12.76 -14.52 -3.10
CA THR A 21 -12.66 -14.85 -4.54
C THR A 21 -11.31 -15.51 -4.85
N ARG A 22 -11.20 -16.28 -5.95
CA ARG A 22 -9.91 -16.89 -6.36
C ARG A 22 -8.80 -15.84 -6.44
N ARG A 23 -9.14 -14.62 -6.86
CA ARG A 23 -8.24 -13.46 -6.91
C ARG A 23 -7.82 -13.01 -5.51
N GLU A 24 -8.73 -12.84 -4.57
CA GLU A 24 -8.38 -12.44 -3.19
C GLU A 24 -7.41 -13.42 -2.54
N ARG A 25 -7.66 -14.73 -2.68
CA ARG A 25 -6.73 -15.75 -2.15
C ARG A 25 -5.35 -15.67 -2.78
N PHE A 26 -5.29 -15.41 -4.09
CA PHE A 26 -4.03 -15.22 -4.80
C PHE A 26 -3.29 -13.97 -4.29
N LEU A 27 -3.98 -12.86 -4.06
CA LEU A 27 -3.37 -11.64 -3.53
C LEU A 27 -2.89 -11.82 -2.08
N ASP A 28 -3.61 -12.58 -1.27
CA ASP A 28 -3.20 -12.91 0.10
C ASP A 28 -1.98 -13.85 0.11
N GLU A 29 -1.95 -14.84 -0.78
CA GLU A 29 -0.80 -15.74 -0.97
C GLU A 29 0.43 -14.97 -1.44
N TRP A 30 0.26 -14.07 -2.41
CA TRP A 30 1.32 -13.21 -2.90
C TRP A 30 1.88 -12.32 -1.77
N ALA A 31 1.03 -11.66 -1.00
CA ALA A 31 1.46 -10.84 0.13
C ALA A 31 2.21 -11.68 1.18
N ALA A 32 1.75 -12.89 1.49
CA ALA A 32 2.42 -13.81 2.41
C ALA A 32 3.79 -14.30 1.87
N ALA A 33 3.86 -14.62 0.58
CA ALA A 33 5.08 -15.03 -0.10
C ALA A 33 6.13 -13.92 -0.09
N TYR A 34 5.71 -12.67 -0.35
CA TYR A 34 6.59 -11.50 -0.27
C TYR A 34 7.15 -11.31 1.14
N VAL A 35 6.30 -11.34 2.18
CA VAL A 35 6.76 -11.19 3.58
C VAL A 35 7.76 -12.28 3.95
N ARG A 36 7.54 -13.53 3.52
CA ARG A 36 8.48 -14.64 3.74
C ARG A 36 9.81 -14.41 3.06
N ALA A 37 9.80 -13.99 1.79
CA ALA A 37 11.00 -13.72 1.03
C ALA A 37 11.84 -12.58 1.62
N GLN A 38 11.21 -11.55 2.18
CA GLN A 38 11.93 -10.43 2.78
C GLN A 38 12.46 -10.73 4.19
N ARG A 39 11.84 -11.66 4.93
CA ARG A 39 12.32 -12.09 6.25
C ARG A 39 13.55 -12.98 6.18
N ASP A 40 13.73 -13.68 5.07
CA ASP A 40 14.91 -14.49 4.82
C ASP A 40 15.48 -14.14 3.44
N PRO A 41 16.31 -13.09 3.37
CA PRO A 41 16.89 -12.62 2.11
C PRO A 41 17.77 -13.67 1.41
N THR A 42 18.25 -14.68 2.14
CA THR A 42 19.04 -15.77 1.53
C THR A 42 18.22 -16.58 0.53
N LEU A 43 16.89 -16.62 0.71
CA LEU A 43 15.95 -17.23 -0.23
C LEU A 43 15.90 -16.48 -1.57
N LEU A 44 16.37 -15.23 -1.61
CA LEU A 44 16.48 -14.40 -2.82
C LEU A 44 17.88 -14.46 -3.44
N GLU A 45 18.81 -15.25 -2.90
CA GLU A 45 20.11 -15.50 -3.52
C GLU A 45 20.05 -16.66 -4.53
N VAL A 46 19.24 -17.69 -4.26
CA VAL A 46 19.06 -18.87 -5.14
C VAL A 46 18.10 -18.60 -6.29
N ASP A 47 18.57 -18.47 -7.54
CA ASP A 47 17.78 -17.92 -8.68
C ASP A 47 16.45 -18.63 -8.97
N GLU A 48 16.36 -19.91 -8.64
CA GLU A 48 15.16 -20.74 -8.86
C GLU A 48 14.23 -20.81 -7.64
N HIS A 49 14.46 -20.02 -6.59
CA HIS A 49 13.68 -20.16 -5.36
C HIS A 49 12.18 -19.84 -5.60
N PRO A 50 11.25 -20.70 -5.12
CA PRO A 50 9.82 -20.60 -5.42
C PRO A 50 9.11 -19.37 -4.83
N LEU A 51 9.81 -18.50 -4.09
CA LEU A 51 9.27 -17.23 -3.60
C LEU A 51 9.77 -16.01 -4.39
N ARG A 52 10.74 -16.15 -5.32
CA ARG A 52 11.28 -15.01 -6.07
C ARG A 52 10.26 -14.33 -6.96
N TRP A 53 9.28 -15.08 -7.48
CA TRP A 53 8.19 -14.51 -8.27
C TRP A 53 7.45 -13.42 -7.50
N ALA A 54 7.23 -13.60 -6.19
CA ALA A 54 6.47 -12.66 -5.38
C ALA A 54 7.18 -11.30 -5.24
N VAL A 55 8.51 -11.29 -5.20
CA VAL A 55 9.31 -10.06 -5.16
C VAL A 55 9.43 -9.46 -6.56
N ARG A 56 9.75 -10.26 -7.57
CA ARG A 56 9.87 -9.82 -8.97
C ARG A 56 8.58 -9.17 -9.46
N ASP A 57 7.46 -9.83 -9.24
CA ASP A 57 6.17 -9.41 -9.81
C ASP A 57 5.64 -8.13 -9.12
N LEU A 58 6.12 -7.80 -7.91
CA LEU A 58 5.74 -6.59 -7.17
C LEU A 58 6.61 -5.38 -7.50
N VAL A 59 7.76 -5.59 -8.15
CA VAL A 59 8.67 -4.52 -8.59
C VAL A 59 8.27 -4.11 -10.01
N LEU A 60 7.60 -2.96 -10.11
CA LEU A 60 6.84 -2.49 -11.29
C LEU A 60 7.65 -1.90 -12.48
N PRO A 61 8.92 -2.30 -12.69
CA PRO A 61 9.39 -2.47 -14.08
C PRO A 61 9.81 -3.91 -14.44
N LEU A 62 9.75 -4.85 -13.49
CA LEU A 62 10.21 -6.24 -13.63
C LEU A 62 9.06 -7.26 -13.59
N GLY A 63 7.88 -6.85 -13.12
CA GLY A 63 6.71 -7.70 -12.94
C GLY A 63 5.72 -7.68 -14.10
N MET A 64 4.96 -8.77 -14.23
CA MET A 64 3.84 -8.89 -15.18
C MET A 64 2.49 -8.47 -14.57
N ALA A 65 2.48 -8.06 -13.30
CA ALA A 65 1.27 -7.74 -12.57
C ALA A 65 0.75 -6.34 -12.89
N SER A 66 -0.57 -6.17 -12.79
CA SER A 66 -1.19 -4.87 -12.96
C SER A 66 -0.87 -3.94 -11.78
N ALA A 67 -0.84 -2.63 -12.02
CA ALA A 67 -0.67 -1.62 -10.96
C ALA A 67 -1.73 -1.76 -9.85
N GLU A 68 -2.95 -2.20 -10.21
CA GLU A 68 -4.03 -2.47 -9.25
C GLU A 68 -3.71 -3.66 -8.34
N ASP A 69 -3.21 -4.77 -8.88
CA ASP A 69 -2.83 -5.93 -8.06
C ASP A 69 -1.65 -5.58 -7.14
N CYS A 70 -0.66 -4.83 -7.64
CA CYS A 70 0.45 -4.34 -6.82
C CYS A 70 -0.01 -3.44 -5.67
N TRP A 71 -0.92 -2.49 -5.94
CA TRP A 71 -1.53 -1.65 -4.90
C TRP A 71 -2.25 -2.49 -3.84
N GLU A 72 -3.07 -3.44 -4.29
CA GLU A 72 -3.82 -4.33 -3.42
C GLU A 72 -2.93 -5.24 -2.55
N VAL A 73 -1.80 -5.70 -3.09
CA VAL A 73 -0.80 -6.50 -2.36
C VAL A 73 -0.04 -5.66 -1.35
N VAL A 74 0.36 -4.42 -1.69
CA VAL A 74 0.98 -3.47 -0.73
C VAL A 74 0.07 -3.30 0.48
N LEU A 75 -1.22 -3.03 0.28
CA LEU A 75 -2.17 -2.88 1.38
C LEU A 75 -2.33 -4.16 2.21
N ARG A 76 -2.23 -5.35 1.60
CA ARG A 76 -2.26 -6.63 2.32
C ARG A 76 -1.00 -6.85 3.15
N ILE A 77 0.18 -6.60 2.59
CA ILE A 77 1.46 -6.69 3.31
C ILE A 77 1.42 -5.81 4.57
N LEU A 78 0.90 -4.58 4.44
CA LEU A 78 0.75 -3.65 5.56
C LEU A 78 -0.14 -4.15 6.70
N ARG A 79 -1.15 -4.95 6.37
CA ARG A 79 -2.02 -5.62 7.33
C ARG A 79 -1.39 -6.87 7.92
N LEU A 80 -0.60 -7.60 7.13
CA LEU A 80 0.03 -8.86 7.52
C LEU A 80 1.25 -8.69 8.43
N THR A 81 2.05 -7.65 8.21
CA THR A 81 3.31 -7.47 8.95
C THR A 81 3.48 -6.07 9.53
N SER A 82 4.11 -6.00 10.70
CA SER A 82 4.61 -4.76 11.32
C SER A 82 6.14 -4.76 11.41
N ASP A 83 6.77 -5.71 10.73
CA ASP A 83 8.23 -5.87 10.65
C ASP A 83 8.86 -4.71 9.88
N SER A 84 9.73 -3.95 10.55
CA SER A 84 10.35 -2.76 9.99
C SER A 84 11.24 -3.05 8.78
N GLU A 85 11.91 -4.21 8.74
CA GLU A 85 12.80 -4.54 7.63
C GLU A 85 12.00 -4.79 6.36
N VAL A 86 10.95 -5.63 6.46
CA VAL A 86 10.05 -5.92 5.34
C VAL A 86 9.37 -4.64 4.83
N LEU A 87 8.97 -3.76 5.74
CA LEU A 87 8.33 -2.50 5.40
C LEU A 87 9.32 -1.49 4.77
N ASN A 88 10.57 -1.45 5.22
CA ASN A 88 11.61 -0.59 4.63
C ASN A 88 11.91 -0.99 3.18
N VAL A 89 12.00 -2.30 2.90
CA VAL A 89 12.19 -2.77 1.51
C VAL A 89 10.96 -2.46 0.65
N LEU A 90 9.75 -2.58 1.21
CA LEU A 90 8.50 -2.27 0.51
C LEU A 90 8.43 -0.80 0.07
N VAL A 91 8.82 0.14 0.94
CA VAL A 91 8.78 1.59 0.66
C VAL A 91 9.93 2.05 -0.22
N ALA A 92 11.09 1.38 -0.17
CA ALA A 92 12.26 1.71 -0.98
C ALA A 92 12.13 1.22 -2.43
N GLY A 93 11.40 0.13 -2.67
CA GLY A 93 11.22 -0.44 -4.00
C GLY A 93 9.76 -0.35 -4.46
N PRO A 94 8.94 -1.40 -4.23
CA PRO A 94 7.63 -1.55 -4.83
C PRO A 94 6.72 -0.32 -4.77
N LEU A 95 6.60 0.30 -3.59
CA LEU A 95 5.71 1.46 -3.42
C LEU A 95 6.25 2.71 -4.12
N ALA A 96 7.57 2.94 -4.09
CA ALA A 96 8.20 4.06 -4.81
C ALA A 96 8.00 3.93 -6.33
N TYR A 97 8.18 2.73 -6.88
CA TYR A 97 7.96 2.48 -8.31
C TYR A 97 6.49 2.63 -8.71
N LEU A 98 5.56 2.13 -7.89
CA LEU A 98 4.12 2.29 -8.12
C LEU A 98 3.71 3.77 -8.15
N ILE A 99 4.26 4.60 -7.26
CA ILE A 99 4.01 6.05 -7.24
C ILE A 99 4.67 6.73 -8.44
N ALA A 100 5.87 6.32 -8.83
CA ALA A 100 6.59 6.90 -9.96
C ALA A 100 5.86 6.67 -11.29
N ASP A 101 5.41 5.44 -11.53
CA ASP A 101 4.78 5.02 -12.77
C ASP A 101 3.27 5.36 -12.81
N SER A 102 2.55 4.98 -11.76
CA SER A 102 1.09 5.03 -11.71
C SER A 102 0.55 6.06 -10.68
N GLY A 103 1.41 6.91 -10.11
CA GLY A 103 1.02 7.83 -9.03
C GLY A 103 -0.14 8.76 -9.38
N ARG A 104 -0.27 9.21 -10.63
CA ARG A 104 -1.40 10.04 -11.08
C ARG A 104 -2.75 9.33 -10.98
N LEU A 105 -2.78 8.01 -11.18
CA LEU A 105 -3.99 7.20 -11.10
C LEU A 105 -4.35 6.82 -9.65
N PHE A 106 -3.35 6.69 -8.78
CA PHE A 106 -3.53 6.21 -7.42
C PHE A 106 -3.50 7.32 -6.36
N ILE A 107 -3.20 8.57 -6.70
CA ILE A 107 -3.01 9.65 -5.72
C ILE A 107 -4.20 9.84 -4.79
N ASP A 108 -5.44 9.81 -5.30
CA ASP A 108 -6.63 9.96 -4.47
C ASP A 108 -6.80 8.80 -3.48
N ARG A 109 -6.37 7.59 -3.86
CA ARG A 109 -6.38 6.41 -3.00
C ARG A 109 -5.26 6.44 -1.96
N ILE A 110 -4.08 6.94 -2.35
CA ILE A 110 -2.95 7.15 -1.44
C ILE A 110 -3.34 8.16 -0.35
N GLU A 111 -3.96 9.27 -0.75
CA GLU A 111 -4.51 10.24 0.19
C GLU A 111 -5.52 9.55 1.14
N ALA A 112 -6.56 8.92 0.59
CA ALA A 112 -7.59 8.28 1.39
C ALA A 112 -7.03 7.24 2.38
N GLU A 113 -6.05 6.43 1.97
CA GLU A 113 -5.42 5.45 2.86
C GLU A 113 -4.53 6.12 3.92
N ALA A 114 -3.81 7.18 3.58
CA ALA A 114 -3.03 7.96 4.54
C ALA A 114 -3.92 8.68 5.56
N TRP A 115 -5.14 9.06 5.17
CA TRP A 115 -6.18 9.57 6.08
C TRP A 115 -6.68 8.47 7.03
N ARG A 116 -6.93 7.25 6.53
CA ARG A 116 -7.48 6.12 7.30
C ARG A 116 -6.46 5.44 8.21
N SER A 117 -5.20 5.34 7.77
CA SER A 117 -4.17 4.52 8.41
C SER A 117 -2.95 5.37 8.80
N PRO A 118 -2.79 5.70 10.10
CA PRO A 118 -1.59 6.37 10.59
C PRO A 118 -0.31 5.56 10.32
N LYS A 119 -0.41 4.22 10.25
CA LYS A 119 0.71 3.33 9.90
C LYS A 119 1.13 3.55 8.45
N PHE A 120 0.18 3.64 7.53
CA PHE A 120 0.46 3.95 6.13
C PHE A 120 1.07 5.33 5.97
N ARG A 121 0.54 6.34 6.68
CA ARG A 121 1.12 7.69 6.69
C ARG A 121 2.58 7.69 7.12
N LYS A 122 2.92 6.99 8.21
CA LYS A 122 4.32 6.84 8.66
C LYS A 122 5.20 6.23 7.57
N LEU A 123 4.70 5.25 6.84
CA LEU A 123 5.45 4.61 5.77
C LEU A 123 5.68 5.52 4.58
N LEU A 124 4.73 6.39 4.24
CA LEU A 124 4.93 7.42 3.22
C LEU A 124 6.09 8.36 3.55
N HIS A 125 6.47 8.51 4.83
CA HIS A 125 7.68 9.26 5.18
C HIS A 125 8.99 8.57 4.78
N CYS A 126 8.97 7.25 4.63
CA CYS A 126 10.12 6.43 4.29
C CYS A 126 10.18 6.08 2.79
N VAL A 127 9.17 6.45 2.00
CA VAL A 127 9.15 6.18 0.56
C VAL A 127 10.19 7.06 -0.14
N TRP A 128 10.99 6.42 -1.00
CA TRP A 128 11.95 7.13 -1.84
C TRP A 128 11.22 8.05 -2.82
N ARG A 129 11.59 9.34 -2.84
CA ARG A 129 11.01 10.34 -3.73
C ARG A 129 11.41 10.08 -5.18
N CYS A 130 10.54 9.42 -5.93
CA CYS A 130 10.67 9.20 -7.38
C CYS A 130 9.33 9.44 -8.06
N GLY A 131 9.33 10.13 -9.21
CA GLY A 131 8.11 10.40 -9.98
C GLY A 131 7.75 11.87 -10.11
N PRO A 132 6.55 12.17 -10.63
CA PRO A 132 6.15 13.52 -10.99
C PRO A 132 5.92 14.42 -9.76
N ALA A 133 6.35 15.68 -9.87
CA ALA A 133 6.39 16.63 -8.75
C ALA A 133 4.99 16.96 -8.18
N ASP A 134 3.96 17.00 -9.01
CA ASP A 134 2.58 17.28 -8.60
C ASP A 134 1.98 16.16 -7.74
N VAL A 135 2.34 14.90 -8.02
CA VAL A 135 1.97 13.76 -7.17
C VAL A 135 2.66 13.85 -5.82
N TRP A 136 3.95 14.20 -5.80
CA TRP A 136 4.70 14.36 -4.56
C TRP A 136 4.23 15.55 -3.71
N ALA A 137 3.83 16.65 -4.33
CA ALA A 137 3.22 17.78 -3.62
C ALA A 137 1.94 17.36 -2.87
N ARG A 138 1.10 16.54 -3.50
CA ARG A 138 -0.09 15.98 -2.86
C ARG A 138 0.26 15.00 -1.73
N ILE A 139 1.24 14.11 -1.95
CA ILE A 139 1.72 13.17 -0.92
C ILE A 139 2.27 13.92 0.31
N ASP A 140 3.05 14.97 0.09
CA ASP A 140 3.62 15.78 1.17
C ASP A 140 2.54 16.48 2.00
N ALA A 141 1.47 16.96 1.36
CA ALA A 141 0.32 17.52 2.08
C ALA A 141 -0.33 16.51 3.06
N VAL A 142 -0.36 15.21 2.71
CA VAL A 142 -0.91 14.16 3.59
C VAL A 142 0.07 13.74 4.69
N ARG A 143 1.38 13.84 4.42
CA ARG A 143 2.45 13.57 5.39
C ARG A 143 2.48 14.59 6.53
N GLU A 144 2.14 15.84 6.22
CA GLU A 144 2.14 16.95 7.17
C GLU A 144 0.86 17.05 8.02
N LEU A 145 -0.13 16.19 7.77
CA LEU A 145 -1.39 16.22 8.52
C LEU A 145 -1.16 15.90 10.01
N PRO A 146 -1.56 16.79 10.94
CA PRO A 146 -1.40 16.54 12.37
C PRO A 146 -2.18 15.28 12.77
N THR A 147 -1.59 14.39 13.56
CA THR A 147 -2.21 13.12 13.97
C THR A 147 -3.43 13.29 14.90
N THR A 148 -3.80 14.52 15.25
CA THR A 148 -4.76 14.87 16.30
C THR A 148 -6.17 15.27 15.83
N TRP A 149 -6.48 15.30 14.53
CA TRP A 149 -7.77 15.83 14.05
C TRP A 149 -8.97 14.84 14.15
N ARG A 150 -8.93 13.80 15.00
CA ARG A 150 -10.02 12.79 15.11
C ARG A 150 -11.37 13.36 15.62
N THR A 151 -11.48 14.64 15.89
CA THR A 151 -12.72 15.32 16.31
C THR A 151 -12.93 16.60 15.51
N GLY A 152 -13.60 16.45 14.36
CA GLY A 152 -14.45 17.50 13.77
C GLY A 152 -13.83 18.36 12.66
N LEU A 153 -14.18 18.03 11.40
CA LEU A 153 -14.56 18.98 10.34
C LEU A 153 -15.12 18.20 9.12
N PRO A 154 -15.98 18.83 8.30
CA PRO A 154 -16.95 18.15 7.45
C PRO A 154 -16.31 17.50 6.23
N HIS A 155 -16.90 16.37 5.84
CA HIS A 155 -16.66 15.62 4.61
C HIS A 155 -16.49 16.56 3.40
N ARG A 156 -15.26 16.74 2.90
CA ARG A 156 -15.07 17.22 1.53
C ARG A 156 -15.31 16.05 0.60
N ASP A 157 -16.43 16.11 -0.13
CA ASP A 157 -16.79 15.14 -1.16
C ASP A 157 -15.70 15.08 -2.25
N PRO A 158 -15.14 13.89 -2.54
CA PRO A 158 -14.09 13.74 -3.55
C PRO A 158 -14.56 13.96 -5.00
N CYS A 159 -15.86 14.21 -5.24
CA CYS A 159 -16.43 14.39 -6.58
C CYS A 159 -16.54 15.86 -7.05
N ARG A 160 -16.00 16.84 -6.33
CA ARG A 160 -16.04 18.25 -6.80
C ARG A 160 -14.72 18.60 -7.48
N PRO A 161 -14.69 18.93 -8.80
CA PRO A 161 -13.46 19.36 -9.44
C PRO A 161 -12.98 20.67 -8.80
N ALA A 162 -11.71 20.70 -8.41
CA ALA A 162 -11.07 21.91 -7.93
C ALA A 162 -11.04 22.93 -9.07
N ALA A 163 -11.66 24.09 -8.84
CA ALA A 163 -11.58 25.22 -9.76
C ALA A 163 -10.10 25.59 -9.95
N ALA A 164 -9.64 25.58 -11.19
CA ALA A 164 -8.30 26.00 -11.57
C ALA A 164 -8.11 27.49 -11.24
N THR A 165 -7.04 27.81 -10.52
CA THR A 165 -6.47 29.16 -10.49
C THR A 165 -5.26 29.18 -11.43
N PRO A 166 -5.17 30.13 -12.37
CA PRO A 166 -4.04 30.23 -13.28
C PRO A 166 -2.90 31.04 -12.64
N GLY A 167 -1.67 30.60 -12.90
CA GLY A 167 -0.47 31.41 -12.73
C GLY A 167 0.45 30.92 -11.63
N ASP A 168 1.40 30.07 -12.00
CA ASP A 168 2.79 30.23 -11.58
C ASP A 168 3.68 29.45 -12.57
N ASP A 169 4.44 30.23 -13.34
CA ASP A 169 5.41 29.82 -14.35
C ASP A 169 6.60 29.10 -13.67
N CYS A 170 6.94 27.90 -14.16
CA CYS A 170 8.22 27.26 -13.84
C CYS A 170 9.35 27.95 -14.62
N PRO A 171 10.42 28.45 -13.97
CA PRO A 171 11.58 28.92 -14.74
C PRO A 171 12.30 27.74 -15.38
N SER A 172 12.35 27.74 -16.72
CA SER A 172 13.18 26.83 -17.51
C SER A 172 14.66 27.06 -17.23
N PRO A 173 15.50 26.02 -17.14
CA PRO A 173 16.95 26.20 -17.05
C PRO A 173 17.45 26.68 -18.42
N SER A 174 17.92 27.92 -18.47
CA SER A 174 18.55 28.49 -19.66
C SER A 174 19.85 27.74 -19.98
N LEU A 175 19.86 27.06 -21.11
CA LEU A 175 21.06 26.60 -21.79
C LEU A 175 21.91 27.84 -22.13
N ARG A 176 23.05 28.04 -21.45
CA ARG A 176 24.10 28.93 -21.95
C ARG A 176 25.08 28.10 -22.76
N VAL A 177 24.98 28.23 -24.07
CA VAL A 177 26.04 27.87 -25.01
C VAL A 177 27.14 28.93 -24.88
N ALA A 178 28.37 28.48 -24.70
CA ALA A 178 29.60 29.21 -24.95
C ALA A 178 30.50 28.32 -25.79
#